data_AF-A0A0L0NFI3-F1
#
_entry.id   AF-A0A0L0NFI3-F1
#
_cell.length_a   1.000
_cell.length_b   1.000
_cell.length_c   1.000
_cell.angle_alpha   90.00
_cell.angle_beta   90.00
_cell.angle_gamma   90.00
#
_symmetry.space_group_name_H-M   'P 1'
#
loop_
_entity.id
_entity.type
_entity.pdbx_description
1 polymer ?
#
loop_
_entity_poly.entity_id
_entity_poly.type
_entity_poly.pdbx_seq_one_letter_code
_entity_poly.pdbx_strand_id
1 'polypeptide(L)'
;PHVPANDHWARSARPSRASSWVATYTSSQTQLLRRDRHPAREATCADDATMPGSSRMPVSLRGSLESVKRRRPALALSMINLDLLRNIVFFYFVLRWTRRAYWKLKGRGLIGAILELYREIRRILYGYFLRAPGVRGQVQKQVKESLAKISAKLVSQTETRYLTLPKEGMPVDAVRAELEALANMDHTRWEDGYVSGAVYHGEEGLIQLQTEAFGKFTVANPIHPDVFPGVRKMEAEVVSMVLNLFHAPPGAAGVTTAGGTESILMACLAARQKAYAERGVTEPEMIIPDTAHTAFRKAGEYFKVKIHMVACPAPSYQADVRAMSRLINANTVLLVGSAPNFPHGIMDDIAGLSKLALRKKLCLHVDCCLGSFLVPCLERAGFETQPFDFRLKGVTSISCDTHKYGFAPKGNSTVLYRTAELRTYQYFVCPDWSGGVYASPGIAGSRPGALIAGCWASLMTVGEAGYLDACVKIVGTAKKMADAIRDAPALGGELEIVGKPLVSVVAFTARNLDIYDIADGMSSKGWHLNALQNPPAIHVAVTLPIVKVWERLVSDLEAVVEEEREKERVRLVEGKGAKGKAVGDSAALYGVAGSLPNKSVVVDLARGFLDLLYKA
;
A
#
# COMPACT_ATOMS: atom_id res chain seq x y z
N PRO A 1 -13.59 -51.62 -35.65
CA PRO A 1 -12.93 -52.90 -36.00
C PRO A 1 -11.49 -52.96 -35.43
N HIS A 2 -11.37 -53.59 -34.25
CA HIS A 2 -10.26 -54.41 -33.72
C HIS A 2 -8.78 -53.92 -33.74
N VAL A 3 -8.34 -53.34 -32.61
CA VAL A 3 -7.32 -53.80 -31.59
C VAL A 3 -6.69 -55.20 -31.87
N PRO A 4 -5.39 -55.57 -31.55
CA PRO A 4 -4.70 -55.41 -30.24
C PRO A 4 -3.16 -55.14 -30.25
N ALA A 5 -2.61 -54.43 -29.25
CA ALA A 5 -2.14 -54.82 -27.91
C ALA A 5 -0.81 -55.58 -27.88
N ASN A 6 0.13 -55.08 -27.06
CA ASN A 6 1.10 -55.90 -26.33
C ASN A 6 1.53 -55.19 -25.04
N ASP A 7 1.06 -55.74 -23.92
CA ASP A 7 1.59 -55.56 -22.58
C ASP A 7 2.80 -56.49 -22.37
N HIS A 8 3.80 -56.08 -21.58
CA HIS A 8 4.30 -56.86 -20.44
C HIS A 8 5.28 -56.07 -19.55
N TRP A 9 4.87 -55.85 -18.29
CA TRP A 9 5.57 -56.06 -16.99
C TRP A 9 7.03 -55.59 -16.77
N ALA A 10 7.52 -55.18 -15.60
CA ALA A 10 7.04 -54.71 -14.29
C ALA A 10 8.30 -54.48 -13.40
N ARG A 11 8.12 -53.77 -12.26
CA ARG A 11 9.04 -53.57 -11.09
C ARG A 11 9.97 -52.34 -11.18
N SER A 12 10.18 -51.51 -10.16
CA SER A 12 9.61 -51.35 -8.81
C SER A 12 10.32 -50.15 -8.14
N ALA A 13 9.61 -49.17 -7.59
CA ALA A 13 10.09 -48.31 -6.50
C ALA A 13 8.92 -47.63 -5.78
N ARG A 14 8.95 -47.67 -4.45
CA ARG A 14 7.90 -47.33 -3.48
C ARG A 14 7.62 -45.81 -3.37
N PRO A 15 6.41 -45.38 -2.97
CA PRO A 15 6.20 -44.09 -2.33
C PRO A 15 6.04 -44.21 -0.80
N SER A 16 6.58 -43.22 -0.10
CA SER A 16 6.54 -43.06 1.35
C SER A 16 5.18 -42.56 1.85
N ARG A 17 4.76 -43.13 2.98
CA ARG A 17 3.53 -42.91 3.74
C ARG A 17 3.21 -41.43 4.01
N ALA A 18 1.98 -41.03 3.70
CA ALA A 18 1.30 -39.91 4.36
C ALA A 18 0.10 -40.50 5.12
N SER A 19 0.13 -40.35 6.44
CA SER A 19 -0.89 -40.83 7.37
C SER A 19 -2.09 -39.87 7.37
N SER A 20 -3.25 -40.39 6.97
CA SER A 20 -4.56 -39.79 7.16
C SER A 20 -4.99 -39.93 8.63
N TRP A 21 -5.29 -38.82 9.29
CA TRP A 21 -6.12 -38.82 10.50
C TRP A 21 -7.45 -38.16 10.15
N VAL A 22 -8.44 -39.02 9.88
CA VAL A 22 -9.85 -38.69 9.80
C VAL A 22 -10.42 -38.86 11.20
N ALA A 23 -11.02 -37.81 11.77
CA ALA A 23 -11.84 -37.92 12.96
C ALA A 23 -13.20 -37.28 12.70
N THR A 24 -14.15 -38.13 12.29
CA THR A 24 -15.59 -37.92 12.40
C THR A 24 -15.99 -37.83 13.87
N TYR A 25 -16.75 -36.80 14.26
CA TYR A 25 -17.49 -36.81 15.52
C TYR A 25 -18.95 -36.40 15.30
N THR A 26 -19.82 -37.39 15.53
CA THR A 26 -21.27 -37.28 15.61
C THR A 26 -21.70 -36.83 17.01
N SER A 27 -22.81 -36.09 17.03
CA SER A 27 -23.53 -35.58 18.19
C SER A 27 -24.13 -36.66 19.09
N SER A 28 -24.13 -36.43 20.41
CA SER A 28 -25.29 -36.75 21.26
C SER A 28 -25.31 -35.86 22.51
N GLN A 29 -26.49 -35.27 22.75
CA GLN A 29 -26.93 -34.58 23.96
C GLN A 29 -26.88 -35.56 25.16
N THR A 30 -26.85 -35.15 26.44
CA THR A 30 -28.02 -34.63 27.18
C THR A 30 -27.59 -34.27 28.63
N GLN A 31 -27.87 -33.02 29.05
CA GLN A 31 -28.41 -32.53 30.35
C GLN A 31 -27.78 -33.01 31.69
N LEU A 32 -27.81 -32.32 32.84
CA LEU A 32 -28.53 -31.17 33.43
C LEU A 32 -27.86 -30.98 34.83
N LEU A 33 -27.46 -29.79 35.30
CA LEU A 33 -28.15 -28.93 36.30
C LEU A 33 -27.12 -27.88 36.78
N ARG A 34 -27.38 -26.57 36.65
CA ARG A 34 -27.82 -25.61 37.70
C ARG A 34 -26.95 -25.67 38.98
N ARG A 35 -26.43 -24.58 39.57
CA ARG A 35 -26.87 -23.17 39.65
C ARG A 35 -25.79 -22.32 40.36
N ASP A 36 -25.73 -21.02 40.01
CA ASP A 36 -25.52 -19.80 40.83
C ASP A 36 -24.32 -19.69 41.81
N ARG A 37 -23.32 -18.83 41.53
CA ARG A 37 -23.17 -17.36 41.82
C ARG A 37 -22.75 -16.98 43.25
N HIS A 38 -21.47 -16.54 43.37
CA HIS A 38 -20.91 -15.42 44.18
C HIS A 38 -21.08 -15.38 45.72
N PRO A 39 -20.33 -14.52 46.46
CA PRO A 39 -18.88 -14.31 46.49
C PRO A 39 -18.31 -14.33 47.93
N ALA A 40 -16.99 -14.17 48.02
CA ALA A 40 -16.20 -14.02 49.23
C ALA A 40 -16.64 -12.88 50.17
N ARG A 41 -16.45 -13.09 51.48
CA ARG A 41 -16.11 -12.04 52.47
C ARG A 41 -15.34 -12.62 53.67
N GLU A 42 -14.46 -11.75 54.16
CA GLU A 42 -13.48 -11.80 55.25
C GLU A 42 -13.98 -12.26 56.63
N ALA A 43 -13.05 -12.77 57.46
CA ALA A 43 -12.86 -12.53 58.91
C ALA A 43 -11.97 -13.64 59.52
N THR A 44 -10.68 -13.40 59.83
CA THR A 44 -10.09 -13.02 61.15
C THR A 44 -10.05 -14.10 62.24
N CYS A 45 -8.83 -14.34 62.77
CA CYS A 45 -8.44 -14.75 64.15
C CYS A 45 -8.99 -16.09 64.69
N ALA A 46 -8.36 -16.82 65.61
CA ALA A 46 -7.06 -16.88 66.27
C ALA A 46 -7.09 -18.17 67.11
N ASP A 47 -5.92 -18.78 67.37
CA ASP A 47 -5.58 -19.70 68.48
C ASP A 47 -6.38 -21.03 68.57
N ASP A 48 -5.86 -22.19 68.99
CA ASP A 48 -4.75 -22.54 69.88
C ASP A 48 -4.50 -24.08 69.80
N ALA A 49 -3.46 -24.55 70.52
CA ALA A 49 -3.25 -25.93 71.01
C ALA A 49 -2.31 -26.91 70.23
N THR A 50 -1.01 -26.77 70.52
CA THR A 50 -0.04 -27.75 71.08
C THR A 50 -0.13 -29.26 70.79
N MET A 51 1.00 -29.88 70.38
CA MET A 51 1.69 -31.00 71.09
C MET A 51 3.14 -31.23 70.52
N PRO A 52 4.07 -31.83 71.30
CA PRO A 52 5.52 -31.66 71.18
C PRO A 52 6.27 -32.85 70.54
N GLY A 53 7.53 -32.63 70.15
CA GLY A 53 8.43 -33.70 69.71
C GLY A 53 9.87 -33.23 69.56
N SER A 54 10.69 -33.44 70.60
CA SER A 54 12.12 -33.19 70.61
C SER A 54 12.89 -34.21 69.75
N SER A 55 13.84 -33.75 68.95
CA SER A 55 15.01 -34.56 68.56
C SER A 55 16.22 -33.67 68.36
N ARG A 56 17.25 -33.95 69.16
CA ARG A 56 18.53 -33.25 69.24
C ARG A 56 19.40 -33.63 68.04
N MET A 57 19.91 -32.64 67.30
CA MET A 57 20.91 -32.87 66.24
C MET A 57 22.31 -33.17 66.83
N PRO A 58 23.11 -34.03 66.20
CA PRO A 58 24.45 -34.38 66.68
C PRO A 58 25.46 -33.23 66.55
N VAL A 59 26.39 -33.17 67.49
CA VAL A 59 27.45 -32.14 67.62
C VAL A 59 28.46 -32.14 66.45
N SER A 60 28.44 -33.14 65.57
CA SER A 60 29.32 -33.20 64.38
C SER A 60 28.91 -32.28 63.22
N LEU A 61 27.75 -31.63 63.28
CA LEU A 61 27.29 -30.67 62.26
C LEU A 61 27.52 -29.19 62.64
N ARG A 62 27.91 -28.88 63.89
CA ARG A 62 28.24 -27.51 64.29
C ARG A 62 29.61 -27.04 63.78
N GLY A 63 30.61 -27.93 63.70
CA GLY A 63 31.95 -27.58 63.20
C GLY A 63 32.02 -27.29 61.70
N SER A 64 31.11 -27.87 60.91
CA SER A 64 31.06 -27.63 59.45
C SER A 64 30.44 -26.27 59.11
N LEU A 65 29.45 -25.81 59.91
CA LEU A 65 28.78 -24.51 59.70
C LEU A 65 29.61 -23.30 60.13
N GLU A 66 30.59 -23.44 61.02
CA GLU A 66 31.55 -22.37 61.33
C GLU A 66 32.70 -22.30 60.32
N SER A 67 33.07 -23.42 59.68
CA SER A 67 34.11 -23.42 58.62
C SER A 67 33.63 -22.79 57.31
N VAL A 68 32.32 -22.80 57.05
CA VAL A 68 31.70 -22.15 55.87
C VAL A 68 31.50 -20.64 56.08
N LYS A 69 31.59 -20.14 57.32
CA LYS A 69 31.56 -18.68 57.60
C LYS A 69 32.89 -17.96 57.31
N ARG A 70 34.00 -18.68 57.06
CA ARG A 70 35.33 -18.07 56.79
C ARG A 70 35.82 -18.15 55.34
N ARG A 71 34.99 -18.62 54.41
CA ARG A 71 35.25 -18.50 52.96
C ARG A 71 33.99 -18.12 52.19
N ARG A 72 33.50 -16.90 52.44
CA ARG A 72 32.90 -16.16 51.33
C ARG A 72 34.07 -15.45 50.64
N PRO A 73 34.44 -15.78 49.39
CA PRO A 73 35.10 -14.73 48.61
C PRO A 73 34.11 -13.57 48.64
N ALA A 74 34.56 -12.39 49.04
CA ALA A 74 33.87 -11.20 48.62
C ALA A 74 33.89 -11.28 47.09
N LEU A 75 32.83 -11.82 46.49
CA LEU A 75 32.51 -11.58 45.10
C LEU A 75 32.27 -10.08 45.09
N ALA A 76 33.36 -9.39 44.81
CA ALA A 76 33.48 -7.97 44.68
C ALA A 76 32.42 -7.51 43.70
N LEU A 77 31.25 -7.14 44.22
CA LEU A 77 30.39 -6.17 43.56
C LEU A 77 31.10 -4.81 43.38
N SER A 78 32.33 -4.66 43.91
CA SER A 78 33.27 -3.59 43.59
C SER A 78 34.01 -3.75 42.25
N MET A 79 33.71 -4.77 41.42
CA MET A 79 34.32 -4.95 40.09
C MET A 79 33.42 -4.54 38.89
N ILE A 80 32.32 -3.83 39.09
CA ILE A 80 31.81 -2.96 38.03
C ILE A 80 32.45 -1.60 38.26
N ASN A 81 33.59 -1.37 37.59
CA ASN A 81 34.15 -0.02 37.51
C ASN A 81 33.11 0.84 36.80
N LEU A 82 32.30 1.58 37.57
CA LEU A 82 31.20 2.40 37.06
C LEU A 82 31.73 3.45 36.07
N ASP A 83 32.97 3.91 36.22
CA ASP A 83 33.62 4.80 35.27
C ASP A 83 33.97 4.08 33.95
N LEU A 84 34.43 2.83 34.01
CA LEU A 84 34.62 2.01 32.81
C LEU A 84 33.29 1.76 32.09
N LEU A 85 32.24 1.39 32.82
CA LEU A 85 30.91 1.19 32.25
C LEU A 85 30.36 2.49 31.64
N ARG A 86 30.50 3.63 32.35
CA ARG A 86 30.14 4.96 31.86
C ARG A 86 30.90 5.30 30.57
N ASN A 87 32.21 5.04 30.53
CA ASN A 87 33.05 5.32 29.37
C ASN A 87 32.67 4.42 28.19
N ILE A 88 32.35 3.15 28.42
CA ILE A 88 31.87 2.23 27.38
C ILE A 88 30.52 2.70 26.83
N VAL A 89 29.57 3.07 27.69
CA VAL A 89 28.26 3.59 27.27
C VAL A 89 28.42 4.91 26.50
N PHE A 90 29.28 5.81 26.98
CA PHE A 90 29.58 7.07 26.29
C PHE A 90 30.24 6.83 24.93
N PHE A 91 31.23 5.94 24.84
CA PHE A 91 31.88 5.59 23.58
C PHE A 91 30.89 4.97 22.59
N TYR A 92 30.02 4.06 23.06
CA TYR A 92 28.96 3.49 22.25
C TYR A 92 27.98 4.56 21.75
N PHE A 93 27.60 5.50 22.62
CA PHE A 93 26.76 6.65 22.26
C PHE A 93 27.42 7.50 21.17
N VAL A 94 28.67 7.91 21.36
CA VAL A 94 29.44 8.71 20.40
C VAL A 94 29.57 7.95 19.08
N LEU A 95 29.96 6.68 19.11
CA LEU A 95 30.08 5.84 17.92
C LEU A 95 28.75 5.73 17.15
N ARG A 96 27.63 5.57 17.86
CA ARG A 96 26.29 5.50 17.25
C ARG A 96 25.94 6.81 16.54
N TRP A 97 26.17 7.96 17.16
CA TRP A 97 25.88 9.26 16.56
C TRP A 97 26.84 9.61 15.42
N THR A 98 28.14 9.35 15.58
CA THR A 98 29.15 9.51 14.52
C THR A 98 28.81 8.65 13.30
N ARG A 99 28.43 7.38 13.51
CA ARG A 99 27.99 6.50 12.42
C ARG A 99 26.74 7.05 11.73
N ARG A 100 25.74 7.53 12.47
CA ARG A 100 24.53 8.15 11.89
C ARG A 100 24.88 9.40 11.07
N ALA A 101 25.74 10.27 11.59
CA ALA A 101 26.21 11.46 10.90
C ALA A 101 26.96 11.10 9.61
N TYR A 102 27.88 10.13 9.68
CA TYR A 102 28.63 9.64 8.52
C TYR A 102 27.70 9.14 7.40
N TRP A 103 26.70 8.31 7.72
CA TRP A 103 25.79 7.79 6.70
C TRP A 103 24.90 8.88 6.08
N LYS A 104 24.49 9.88 6.86
CA LYS A 104 23.78 11.05 6.33
C LYS A 104 24.66 11.85 5.37
N LEU A 105 25.90 12.17 5.78
CA LEU A 105 26.87 12.92 4.97
C LEU A 105 27.25 12.16 3.70
N LYS A 106 27.50 10.85 3.80
CA LYS A 106 27.80 10.00 2.64
C LYS A 106 26.63 9.93 1.66
N GLY A 107 25.42 9.76 2.17
CA GLY A 107 24.21 9.59 1.35
C GLY A 107 23.83 10.86 0.60
N ARG A 108 23.78 11.99 1.32
CA ARG A 108 23.22 13.26 0.84
C ARG A 108 24.27 14.33 0.50
N GLY A 109 25.55 14.08 0.80
CA GLY A 109 26.60 15.09 0.72
C GLY A 109 26.48 16.16 1.81
N LEU A 110 27.46 17.06 1.89
CA LEU A 110 27.47 18.15 2.87
C LEU A 110 26.30 19.11 2.64
N ILE A 111 26.13 19.57 1.40
CA ILE A 111 25.06 20.51 1.02
C ILE A 111 23.68 19.88 1.26
N GLY A 112 23.46 18.64 0.81
CA GLY A 112 22.18 17.95 1.00
C GLY A 112 21.86 17.67 2.47
N ALA A 113 22.87 17.38 3.30
CA ALA A 113 22.69 17.22 4.74
C ALA A 113 22.32 18.54 5.43
N ILE A 114 22.96 19.65 5.05
CA ILE A 114 22.63 21.00 5.57
C ILE A 114 21.21 21.41 5.14
N LEU A 115 20.84 21.19 3.88
CA LEU A 115 19.49 21.49 3.39
C LEU A 115 18.42 20.64 4.09
N GLU A 116 18.69 19.35 4.33
CA GLU A 116 17.80 18.51 5.13
C GLU A 116 17.67 19.06 6.56
N LEU A 117 18.78 19.39 7.22
CA LEU A 117 18.77 19.94 8.57
C LEU A 117 17.97 21.25 8.62
N TYR A 118 18.17 22.15 7.66
CA TYR A 118 17.39 23.39 7.55
C TYR A 118 15.90 23.12 7.38
N ARG A 119 15.50 22.21 6.48
CA ARG A 119 14.09 21.84 6.27
C ARG A 119 13.47 21.24 7.52
N GLU A 120 14.21 20.37 8.23
CA GLU A 120 13.77 19.74 9.47
C GLU A 120 13.59 20.77 10.59
N ILE A 121 14.58 21.66 10.80
CA ILE A 121 14.48 22.76 11.77
C ILE A 121 13.30 23.67 11.42
N ARG A 122 13.17 24.10 10.15
CA ARG A 122 12.06 24.93 9.69
C ARG A 122 10.71 24.26 9.94
N ARG A 123 10.58 22.95 9.67
CA ARG A 123 9.36 22.17 9.94
C ARG A 123 9.02 22.14 11.43
N ILE A 124 10.02 21.92 12.29
CA ILE A 124 9.87 21.87 13.74
C ILE A 124 9.45 23.23 14.29
N LEU A 125 10.19 24.30 13.95
CA LEU A 125 9.89 25.67 14.38
C LEU A 125 8.51 26.13 13.90
N TYR A 126 8.15 25.85 12.65
CA TYR A 126 6.81 26.14 12.14
C TYR A 126 5.73 25.33 12.86
N GLY A 127 6.06 24.10 13.29
CA GLY A 127 5.18 23.29 14.13
C GLY A 127 4.94 23.90 15.51
N TYR A 128 5.96 24.47 16.14
CA TYR A 128 5.80 25.22 17.39
C TYR A 128 4.97 26.49 17.18
N PHE A 129 5.21 27.22 16.09
CA PHE A 129 4.41 28.40 15.72
C PHE A 129 2.91 28.05 15.57
N LEU A 130 2.57 26.99 14.82
CA LEU A 130 1.17 26.56 14.65
C LEU A 130 0.49 26.13 15.97
N ARG A 131 1.28 25.78 16.99
CA ARG A 131 0.79 25.37 18.32
C ARG A 131 0.77 26.53 19.33
N ALA A 132 1.28 27.70 18.98
CA ALA A 132 1.30 28.85 19.87
C ALA A 132 -0.13 29.29 20.24
N PRO A 133 -0.35 29.80 21.46
CA PRO A 133 -1.63 30.41 21.85
C PRO A 133 -2.05 31.49 20.84
N GLY A 134 -3.35 31.60 20.53
CA GLY A 134 -3.87 32.47 19.47
C GLY A 134 -3.85 31.81 18.08
N VAL A 135 -2.66 31.46 17.57
CA VAL A 135 -2.51 30.79 16.24
C VAL A 135 -3.25 29.46 16.22
N ARG A 136 -3.05 28.63 17.25
CA ARG A 136 -3.72 27.32 17.36
C ARG A 136 -5.25 27.44 17.28
N GLY A 137 -5.83 28.44 17.95
CA GLY A 137 -7.28 28.65 17.95
C GLY A 137 -7.81 29.00 16.55
N GLN A 138 -7.07 29.83 15.81
CA GLN A 138 -7.43 30.20 14.45
C GLN A 138 -7.27 29.05 13.46
N VAL A 139 -6.20 28.26 13.57
CA VAL A 139 -6.00 27.04 12.77
C VAL A 139 -7.14 26.04 13.02
N GLN A 140 -7.48 25.78 14.29
CA GLN A 140 -8.58 24.87 14.64
C GLN A 140 -9.93 25.38 14.11
N LYS A 141 -10.19 26.69 14.19
CA LYS A 141 -11.38 27.31 13.62
C LYS A 141 -11.46 27.07 12.10
N GLN A 142 -10.38 27.33 11.37
CA GLN A 142 -10.32 27.13 9.92
C GLN A 142 -10.49 25.65 9.55
N VAL A 143 -9.81 24.73 10.24
CA VAL A 143 -9.98 23.29 10.00
C VAL A 143 -11.42 22.87 10.22
N LYS A 144 -12.07 23.34 11.29
CA LYS A 144 -13.48 23.04 11.58
C LYS A 144 -14.41 23.60 10.50
N GLU A 145 -14.17 24.82 10.03
CA GLU A 145 -14.96 25.44 8.94
C GLU A 145 -14.80 24.67 7.63
N SER A 146 -13.58 24.27 7.26
CA SER A 146 -13.33 23.42 6.09
C SER A 146 -14.00 22.06 6.21
N LEU A 147 -13.92 21.40 7.37
CA LEU A 147 -14.59 20.12 7.62
C LEU A 147 -16.11 20.25 7.58
N ALA A 148 -16.68 21.36 8.05
CA ALA A 148 -18.12 21.61 7.96
C ALA A 148 -18.57 21.73 6.50
N LYS A 149 -17.81 22.44 5.65
CA LYS A 149 -18.08 22.54 4.21
C LYS A 149 -18.01 21.18 3.52
N ILE A 150 -16.97 20.39 3.82
CA ILE A 150 -16.81 19.03 3.29
C ILE A 150 -17.95 18.13 3.75
N SER A 151 -18.32 18.18 5.04
CA SER A 151 -19.44 17.40 5.59
C SER A 151 -20.75 17.73 4.89
N ALA A 152 -21.00 19.01 4.57
CA ALA A 152 -22.21 19.42 3.87
C ALA A 152 -22.27 18.90 2.43
N LYS A 153 -21.12 18.68 1.78
CA LYS A 153 -21.03 18.11 0.43
C LYS A 153 -21.14 16.58 0.41
N LEU A 154 -20.49 15.88 1.35
CA LEU A 154 -20.38 14.42 1.33
C LEU A 154 -21.51 13.69 2.06
N VAL A 155 -22.02 14.29 3.14
CA VAL A 155 -23.03 13.65 3.98
C VAL A 155 -24.39 14.21 3.59
N SER A 156 -25.12 13.47 2.75
CA SER A 156 -26.47 13.84 2.38
C SER A 156 -27.33 14.05 3.63
N GLN A 157 -28.05 15.16 3.65
CA GLN A 157 -28.97 15.52 4.74
C GLN A 157 -30.40 15.03 4.47
N THR A 158 -30.68 14.57 3.26
CA THR A 158 -32.03 14.21 2.79
C THR A 158 -32.33 12.72 2.87
N GLU A 159 -31.30 11.87 2.89
CA GLU A 159 -31.49 10.42 2.88
C GLU A 159 -31.98 9.87 4.21
N THR A 160 -32.74 8.78 4.12
CA THR A 160 -33.13 7.99 5.29
C THR A 160 -31.89 7.34 5.92
N ARG A 161 -31.71 7.51 7.24
CA ARG A 161 -30.55 6.99 7.96
C ARG A 161 -30.94 5.84 8.89
N TYR A 162 -30.38 4.66 8.59
CA TYR A 162 -30.53 3.47 9.43
C TYR A 162 -29.41 3.41 10.49
N LEU A 163 -29.61 4.07 11.63
CA LEU A 163 -28.60 4.17 12.71
C LEU A 163 -28.61 2.98 13.68
N THR A 164 -29.66 2.17 13.63
CA THR A 164 -29.81 0.95 14.44
C THR A 164 -30.33 -0.17 13.57
N LEU A 165 -30.04 -1.42 13.95
CA LEU A 165 -30.66 -2.58 13.31
C LEU A 165 -32.20 -2.46 13.39
N PRO A 166 -32.93 -2.78 12.31
CA PRO A 166 -34.38 -2.79 12.35
C PRO A 166 -34.85 -3.88 13.31
N LYS A 167 -35.95 -3.62 14.05
CA LYS A 167 -36.49 -4.57 15.04
C LYS A 167 -36.89 -5.90 14.41
N GLU A 168 -37.37 -5.85 13.18
CA GLU A 168 -37.71 -6.99 12.34
C GLU A 168 -36.99 -6.84 10.99
N GLY A 169 -36.70 -7.95 10.32
CA GLY A 169 -36.05 -7.92 9.01
C GLY A 169 -36.90 -7.16 7.99
N MET A 170 -36.29 -6.25 7.24
CA MET A 170 -36.98 -5.54 6.17
C MET A 170 -37.42 -6.54 5.07
N PRO A 171 -38.60 -6.33 4.45
CA PRO A 171 -39.02 -7.10 3.28
C PRO A 171 -37.97 -7.02 2.17
N VAL A 172 -37.75 -8.12 1.44
CA VAL A 172 -36.72 -8.20 0.40
C VAL A 172 -36.88 -7.11 -0.65
N ASP A 173 -38.11 -6.83 -1.08
CA ASP A 173 -38.36 -5.80 -2.10
C ASP A 173 -38.10 -4.38 -1.58
N ALA A 174 -38.29 -4.13 -0.27
CA ALA A 174 -37.90 -2.87 0.34
C ALA A 174 -36.37 -2.71 0.36
N VAL A 175 -35.63 -3.78 0.67
CA VAL A 175 -34.15 -3.77 0.60
C VAL A 175 -33.67 -3.57 -0.84
N ARG A 176 -34.32 -4.20 -1.83
CA ARG A 176 -33.99 -3.99 -3.25
C ARG A 176 -34.23 -2.56 -3.70
N ALA A 177 -35.38 -1.98 -3.35
CA ALA A 177 -35.68 -0.59 -3.65
C ALA A 177 -34.67 0.37 -3.01
N GLU A 178 -34.27 0.09 -1.77
CA GLU A 178 -33.22 0.87 -1.10
C GLU A 178 -31.86 0.73 -1.78
N LEU A 179 -31.46 -0.48 -2.18
CA LEU A 179 -30.22 -0.68 -2.94
C LEU A 179 -30.23 0.08 -4.28
N GLU A 180 -31.36 0.11 -4.97
CA GLU A 180 -31.53 0.87 -6.21
C GLU A 180 -31.44 2.38 -5.97
N ALA A 181 -32.06 2.88 -4.89
CA ALA A 181 -31.95 4.29 -4.51
C ALA A 181 -30.49 4.67 -4.18
N LEU A 182 -29.78 3.83 -3.43
CA LEU A 182 -28.37 4.03 -3.08
C LEU A 182 -27.46 3.99 -4.31
N ALA A 183 -27.71 3.08 -5.26
CA ALA A 183 -26.94 2.98 -6.50
C ALA A 183 -27.13 4.22 -7.40
N ASN A 184 -28.29 4.87 -7.33
CA ASN A 184 -28.64 6.05 -8.13
C ASN A 184 -28.45 7.38 -7.38
N MET A 185 -27.79 7.38 -6.21
CA MET A 185 -27.41 8.63 -5.53
C MET A 185 -26.56 9.51 -6.45
N ASP A 186 -26.70 10.83 -6.34
CA ASP A 186 -25.90 11.77 -7.15
C ASP A 186 -24.41 11.52 -6.95
N HIS A 187 -23.72 11.24 -8.06
CA HIS A 187 -22.31 10.89 -8.06
C HIS A 187 -21.65 11.33 -9.36
N THR A 188 -20.32 11.42 -9.34
CA THR A 188 -19.57 11.71 -10.57
C THR A 188 -19.76 10.59 -11.57
N ARG A 189 -20.35 10.91 -12.74
CA ARG A 189 -20.70 9.98 -13.81
C ARG A 189 -19.46 9.35 -14.44
N TRP A 190 -19.01 8.23 -13.87
CA TRP A 190 -17.88 7.47 -14.38
C TRP A 190 -18.25 6.71 -15.65
N GLU A 191 -19.53 6.39 -15.83
CA GLU A 191 -20.13 5.74 -16.98
C GLU A 191 -19.90 6.53 -18.28
N ASP A 192 -19.88 7.86 -18.16
CA ASP A 192 -19.65 8.77 -19.28
C ASP A 192 -18.14 8.99 -19.56
N GLY A 193 -17.25 8.43 -18.74
CA GLY A 193 -15.79 8.54 -18.93
C GLY A 193 -15.13 9.81 -18.36
N TYR A 194 -15.78 10.51 -17.43
CA TYR A 194 -15.32 11.79 -16.88
C TYR A 194 -14.35 11.68 -15.70
N VAL A 195 -14.01 10.45 -15.30
CA VAL A 195 -13.25 10.17 -14.07
C VAL A 195 -11.88 9.60 -14.41
N SER A 196 -10.82 10.28 -13.98
CA SER A 196 -9.44 9.83 -14.11
C SER A 196 -9.20 8.53 -13.33
N GLY A 197 -8.82 7.46 -14.02
CA GLY A 197 -8.65 6.15 -13.39
C GLY A 197 -9.99 5.62 -12.87
N ALA A 198 -10.07 5.37 -11.56
CA ALA A 198 -11.23 4.82 -10.83
C ALA A 198 -11.83 3.52 -11.41
N VAL A 199 -12.49 3.58 -12.56
CA VAL A 199 -13.07 2.46 -13.31
C VAL A 199 -12.26 2.20 -14.59
N TYR A 200 -11.80 0.96 -14.77
CA TYR A 200 -10.78 0.63 -15.77
C TYR A 200 -11.34 0.05 -17.07
N HIS A 201 -12.47 -0.66 -17.03
CA HIS A 201 -13.15 -1.15 -18.24
C HIS A 201 -14.56 -0.57 -18.41
N GLY A 202 -15.46 -0.77 -17.44
CA GLY A 202 -16.85 -0.29 -17.53
C GLY A 202 -17.73 -1.05 -18.54
N GLU A 203 -17.19 -2.09 -19.18
CA GLU A 203 -17.89 -2.88 -20.20
C GLU A 203 -18.96 -3.80 -19.59
N GLU A 204 -20.20 -3.64 -20.02
CA GLU A 204 -21.40 -4.29 -19.46
C GLU A 204 -21.31 -5.82 -19.47
N GLY A 205 -20.92 -6.44 -20.59
CA GLY A 205 -20.84 -7.89 -20.71
C GLY A 205 -19.83 -8.52 -19.73
N LEU A 206 -18.72 -7.83 -19.44
CA LEU A 206 -17.76 -8.29 -18.45
C LEU A 206 -18.29 -8.11 -17.02
N ILE A 207 -19.00 -7.01 -16.73
CA ILE A 207 -19.64 -6.78 -15.43
C ILE A 207 -20.69 -7.87 -15.14
N GLN A 208 -21.50 -8.23 -16.13
CA GLN A 208 -22.51 -9.29 -16.01
C GLN A 208 -21.85 -10.63 -15.67
N LEU A 209 -20.82 -11.04 -16.42
CA LEU A 209 -20.10 -12.29 -16.15
C LEU A 209 -19.41 -12.28 -14.77
N GLN A 210 -18.82 -11.16 -14.38
CA GLN A 210 -18.26 -11.00 -13.04
C GLN A 210 -19.34 -11.18 -11.98
N THR A 211 -20.51 -10.55 -12.15
CA THR A 211 -21.65 -10.67 -11.21
C THR A 211 -22.14 -12.12 -11.09
N GLU A 212 -22.21 -12.85 -12.20
CA GLU A 212 -22.51 -14.28 -12.19
C GLU A 212 -21.45 -15.10 -11.43
N ALA A 213 -20.16 -14.80 -11.64
CA ALA A 213 -19.07 -15.43 -10.92
C ALA A 213 -19.15 -15.12 -9.42
N PHE A 214 -19.45 -13.88 -9.03
CA PHE A 214 -19.70 -13.53 -7.63
C PHE A 214 -20.83 -14.37 -7.04
N GLY A 215 -21.99 -14.40 -7.70
CA GLY A 215 -23.17 -15.14 -7.24
C GLY A 215 -22.87 -16.61 -6.97
N LYS A 216 -22.07 -17.26 -7.83
CA LYS A 216 -21.67 -18.67 -7.68
C LYS A 216 -20.73 -18.93 -6.50
N PHE A 217 -19.93 -17.94 -6.10
CA PHE A 217 -18.87 -18.09 -5.11
C PHE A 217 -19.06 -17.18 -3.88
N THR A 218 -20.27 -16.63 -3.67
CA THR A 218 -20.61 -15.65 -2.62
C THR A 218 -20.16 -16.08 -1.21
N VAL A 219 -20.28 -17.37 -0.87
CA VAL A 219 -19.92 -17.92 0.44
C VAL A 219 -18.51 -18.50 0.52
N ALA A 220 -17.77 -18.49 -0.59
CA ALA A 220 -16.49 -19.18 -0.67
C ALA A 220 -15.41 -18.42 0.11
N ASN A 221 -14.66 -19.13 0.93
CA ASN A 221 -13.57 -18.58 1.74
C ASN A 221 -12.30 -19.41 1.53
N PRO A 222 -11.24 -18.88 0.88
CA PRO A 222 -10.06 -19.65 0.50
C PRO A 222 -9.17 -20.08 1.68
N ILE A 223 -9.49 -19.69 2.93
CA ILE A 223 -8.85 -20.27 4.12
C ILE A 223 -9.26 -21.75 4.32
N HIS A 224 -10.36 -22.19 3.71
CA HIS A 224 -10.84 -23.58 3.71
C HIS A 224 -10.70 -24.19 2.30
N PRO A 225 -9.46 -24.48 1.84
CA PRO A 225 -9.22 -24.94 0.47
C PRO A 225 -9.78 -26.34 0.17
N ASP A 226 -10.04 -27.13 1.20
CA ASP A 226 -10.72 -28.43 1.16
C ASP A 226 -12.23 -28.28 0.92
N VAL A 227 -12.84 -27.24 1.49
CA VAL A 227 -14.26 -26.90 1.28
C VAL A 227 -14.46 -26.20 -0.06
N PHE A 228 -13.52 -25.33 -0.45
CA PHE A 228 -13.61 -24.53 -1.68
C PHE A 228 -12.43 -24.77 -2.66
N PRO A 229 -12.23 -26.01 -3.14
CA PRO A 229 -11.08 -26.35 -3.99
C PRO A 229 -11.11 -25.63 -5.34
N GLY A 230 -12.29 -25.27 -5.84
CA GLY A 230 -12.45 -24.47 -7.06
C GLY A 230 -11.84 -23.07 -6.93
N VAL A 231 -12.08 -22.38 -5.80
CA VAL A 231 -11.47 -21.07 -5.54
C VAL A 231 -9.97 -21.19 -5.38
N ARG A 232 -9.49 -22.22 -4.67
CA ARG A 232 -8.05 -22.50 -4.57
C ARG A 232 -7.45 -22.68 -5.96
N LYS A 233 -8.07 -23.47 -6.85
CA LYS A 233 -7.62 -23.67 -8.24
C LYS A 233 -7.49 -22.33 -8.97
N MET A 234 -8.56 -21.55 -9.01
CA MET A 234 -8.61 -20.24 -9.66
C MET A 234 -7.54 -19.28 -9.11
N GLU A 235 -7.37 -19.22 -7.79
CA GLU A 235 -6.37 -18.35 -7.13
C GLU A 235 -4.94 -18.64 -7.63
N ALA A 236 -4.56 -19.92 -7.72
CA ALA A 236 -3.23 -20.28 -8.19
C ALA A 236 -3.07 -20.07 -9.70
N GLU A 237 -4.13 -20.27 -10.48
CA GLU A 237 -4.10 -20.00 -11.92
C GLU A 237 -3.93 -18.50 -12.19
N VAL A 238 -4.62 -17.63 -11.44
CA VAL A 238 -4.40 -16.17 -11.48
C VAL A 238 -2.93 -15.84 -11.22
N VAL A 239 -2.35 -16.35 -10.13
CA VAL A 239 -0.93 -16.12 -9.84
C VAL A 239 -0.02 -16.65 -10.96
N SER A 240 -0.30 -17.84 -11.49
CA SER A 240 0.49 -18.46 -12.57
C SER A 240 0.45 -17.62 -13.86
N MET A 241 -0.73 -17.14 -14.25
CA MET A 241 -0.90 -16.28 -15.43
C MET A 241 -0.12 -14.98 -15.29
N VAL A 242 -0.19 -14.31 -14.14
CA VAL A 242 0.54 -13.05 -13.93
C VAL A 242 2.05 -13.32 -13.82
N LEU A 243 2.51 -14.43 -13.23
CA LEU A 243 3.93 -14.81 -13.27
C LEU A 243 4.42 -14.97 -14.71
N ASN A 244 3.64 -15.65 -15.56
CA ASN A 244 3.98 -15.85 -16.97
C ASN A 244 4.05 -14.50 -17.72
N LEU A 245 3.05 -13.63 -17.52
CA LEU A 245 2.98 -12.29 -18.13
C LEU A 245 4.21 -11.42 -17.81
N PHE A 246 4.82 -11.62 -16.64
CA PHE A 246 6.02 -10.88 -16.19
C PHE A 246 7.32 -11.67 -16.38
N HIS A 247 7.31 -12.69 -17.25
CA HIS A 247 8.48 -13.50 -17.60
C HIS A 247 9.19 -14.10 -16.37
N ALA A 248 8.42 -14.54 -15.38
CA ALA A 248 8.99 -15.10 -14.17
C ALA A 248 9.77 -16.40 -14.47
N PRO A 249 10.94 -16.60 -13.84
CA PRO A 249 11.72 -17.81 -14.06
C PRO A 249 11.06 -19.06 -13.44
N PRO A 250 11.45 -20.28 -13.83
CA PRO A 250 11.06 -21.50 -13.13
C PRO A 250 11.36 -21.41 -11.62
N GLY A 251 10.42 -21.87 -10.79
CA GLY A 251 10.51 -21.78 -9.33
C GLY A 251 10.08 -20.43 -8.74
N ALA A 252 9.70 -19.46 -9.57
CA ALA A 252 9.02 -18.25 -9.11
C ALA A 252 7.64 -18.58 -8.52
N ALA A 253 7.16 -17.69 -7.65
CA ALA A 253 5.91 -17.90 -6.95
C ALA A 253 5.24 -16.58 -6.57
N GLY A 254 3.94 -16.60 -6.27
CA GLY A 254 3.22 -15.40 -5.83
C GLY A 254 2.05 -15.74 -4.91
N VAL A 255 1.32 -14.70 -4.53
CA VAL A 255 0.10 -14.74 -3.72
C VAL A 255 -0.86 -13.64 -4.20
N THR A 256 -2.16 -13.92 -4.19
CA THR A 256 -3.19 -12.89 -4.42
C THR A 256 -3.42 -12.07 -3.16
N THR A 257 -3.67 -10.78 -3.30
CA THR A 257 -3.93 -9.84 -2.20
C THR A 257 -5.20 -9.04 -2.48
N ALA A 258 -5.70 -8.31 -1.47
CA ALA A 258 -6.88 -7.47 -1.61
C ALA A 258 -6.64 -6.20 -2.46
N GLY A 259 -5.39 -5.93 -2.86
CA GLY A 259 -5.05 -4.74 -3.65
C GLY A 259 -3.58 -4.39 -3.57
N GLY A 260 -3.12 -3.45 -4.41
CA GLY A 260 -1.71 -3.09 -4.53
C GLY A 260 -1.09 -2.58 -3.24
N THR A 261 -1.87 -1.96 -2.36
CA THR A 261 -1.39 -1.59 -1.02
C THR A 261 -0.98 -2.82 -0.22
N GLU A 262 -1.81 -3.88 -0.18
CA GLU A 262 -1.43 -5.11 0.52
C GLU A 262 -0.25 -5.79 -0.18
N SER A 263 -0.21 -5.82 -1.51
CA SER A 263 0.95 -6.35 -2.27
C SER A 263 2.27 -5.67 -1.89
N ILE A 264 2.27 -4.34 -1.80
CA ILE A 264 3.43 -3.55 -1.37
C ILE A 264 3.78 -3.82 0.10
N LEU A 265 2.79 -3.85 0.99
CA LEU A 265 3.01 -4.17 2.41
C LEU A 265 3.68 -5.55 2.55
N MET A 266 3.17 -6.56 1.87
CA MET A 266 3.71 -7.92 1.94
C MET A 266 5.12 -8.02 1.35
N ALA A 267 5.42 -7.33 0.26
CA ALA A 267 6.77 -7.27 -0.30
C ALA A 267 7.77 -6.60 0.66
N CYS A 268 7.35 -5.52 1.35
CA CYS A 268 8.16 -4.85 2.37
C CYS A 268 8.39 -5.76 3.59
N LEU A 269 7.34 -6.45 4.05
CA LEU A 269 7.41 -7.40 5.15
C LEU A 269 8.37 -8.54 4.82
N ALA A 270 8.24 -9.15 3.64
CA ALA A 270 9.12 -10.22 3.18
C ALA A 270 10.59 -9.78 3.15
N ALA A 271 10.89 -8.60 2.59
CA ALA A 271 12.26 -8.07 2.56
C ALA A 271 12.83 -7.82 3.97
N ARG A 272 12.00 -7.30 4.89
CA ARG A 272 12.37 -7.12 6.31
C ARG A 272 12.66 -8.46 6.98
N GLN A 273 11.77 -9.45 6.83
CA GLN A 273 11.92 -10.77 7.47
C GLN A 273 13.13 -11.53 6.91
N LYS A 274 13.35 -11.46 5.60
CA LYS A 274 14.55 -11.99 4.96
C LYS A 274 15.83 -11.42 5.56
N ALA A 275 15.90 -10.09 5.67
CA ALA A 275 17.07 -9.41 6.23
C ALA A 275 17.28 -9.71 7.72
N TYR A 276 16.20 -9.90 8.48
CA TYR A 276 16.29 -10.35 9.87
C TYR A 276 16.85 -11.78 9.94
N ALA A 277 16.24 -12.72 9.22
CA ALA A 277 16.59 -14.14 9.27
C ALA A 277 18.00 -14.44 8.74
N GLU A 278 18.40 -13.83 7.62
CA GLU A 278 19.67 -14.15 6.96
C GLU A 278 20.83 -13.23 7.39
N ARG A 279 20.53 -12.01 7.84
CA ARG A 279 21.55 -10.96 8.10
C ARG A 279 21.46 -10.35 9.51
N GLY A 280 20.48 -10.73 10.34
CA GLY A 280 20.31 -10.19 11.69
C GLY A 280 19.95 -8.71 11.75
N VAL A 281 19.35 -8.14 10.70
CA VAL A 281 19.02 -6.69 10.66
C VAL A 281 17.83 -6.38 11.57
N THR A 282 18.07 -5.57 12.62
CA THR A 282 17.04 -5.17 13.61
C THR A 282 16.52 -3.74 13.43
N GLU A 283 17.27 -2.86 12.75
CA GLU A 283 16.86 -1.49 12.40
C GLU A 283 16.71 -1.36 10.86
N PRO A 284 15.76 -2.05 10.21
CA PRO A 284 15.69 -2.15 8.75
C PRO A 284 15.44 -0.79 8.07
N GLU A 285 16.10 -0.57 6.94
CA GLU A 285 15.95 0.63 6.12
C GLU A 285 15.58 0.28 4.67
N MET A 286 14.73 1.07 4.03
CA MET A 286 14.43 0.96 2.60
C MET A 286 14.65 2.28 1.86
N ILE A 287 14.99 2.17 0.58
CA ILE A 287 15.31 3.33 -0.27
C ILE A 287 14.30 3.34 -1.41
N ILE A 288 13.52 4.42 -1.49
CA ILE A 288 12.43 4.57 -2.44
C ILE A 288 12.56 5.90 -3.21
N PRO A 289 12.08 5.99 -4.46
CA PRO A 289 11.82 7.25 -5.14
C PRO A 289 10.76 8.07 -4.38
N ASP A 290 10.81 9.40 -4.43
CA ASP A 290 9.79 10.27 -3.83
C ASP A 290 8.42 10.19 -4.54
N THR A 291 8.42 9.72 -5.79
CA THR A 291 7.24 9.39 -6.59
C THR A 291 6.64 8.00 -6.31
N ALA A 292 7.30 7.17 -5.50
CA ALA A 292 6.80 5.83 -5.16
C ALA A 292 5.48 5.90 -4.37
N HIS A 293 4.63 4.88 -4.53
CA HIS A 293 3.30 4.87 -3.93
C HIS A 293 3.35 5.03 -2.39
N THR A 294 2.39 5.75 -1.82
CA THR A 294 2.36 6.04 -0.37
C THR A 294 2.20 4.79 0.49
N ALA A 295 1.82 3.64 -0.08
CA ALA A 295 1.83 2.35 0.58
C ALA A 295 3.22 1.95 1.12
N PHE A 296 4.32 2.37 0.49
CA PHE A 296 5.66 2.16 1.08
C PHE A 296 5.81 2.96 2.37
N ARG A 297 5.32 4.21 2.42
CA ARG A 297 5.32 5.00 3.66
C ARG A 297 4.48 4.37 4.76
N LYS A 298 3.30 3.84 4.39
CA LYS A 298 2.46 3.04 5.29
C LYS A 298 3.19 1.78 5.80
N ALA A 299 3.90 1.07 4.93
CA ALA A 299 4.72 -0.10 5.30
C ALA A 299 5.82 0.28 6.31
N GLY A 300 6.51 1.41 6.09
CA GLY A 300 7.52 1.92 7.01
C GLY A 300 6.97 2.23 8.40
N GLU A 301 5.78 2.80 8.47
CA GLU A 301 5.10 3.08 9.74
C GLU A 301 4.63 1.82 10.46
N TYR A 302 4.00 0.89 9.73
CA TYR A 302 3.41 -0.34 10.28
C TYR A 302 4.50 -1.32 10.72
N PHE A 303 5.52 -1.54 9.89
CA PHE A 303 6.57 -2.55 10.14
C PHE A 303 7.85 -1.97 10.72
N LYS A 304 7.85 -0.67 11.06
CA LYS A 304 9.00 0.07 11.62
C LYS A 304 10.25 -0.03 10.73
N VAL A 305 10.06 0.14 9.42
CA VAL A 305 11.15 0.23 8.44
C VAL A 305 11.43 1.70 8.16
N LYS A 306 12.67 2.14 8.39
CA LYS A 306 13.07 3.52 8.13
C LYS A 306 13.19 3.76 6.62
N ILE A 307 12.67 4.89 6.16
CA ILE A 307 12.60 5.22 4.72
C ILE A 307 13.63 6.29 4.38
N HIS A 308 14.36 6.06 3.30
CA HIS A 308 15.13 7.10 2.61
C HIS A 308 14.47 7.37 1.26
N MET A 309 14.04 8.61 1.06
CA MET A 309 13.48 9.03 -0.22
C MET A 309 14.56 9.65 -1.09
N VAL A 310 14.54 9.32 -2.37
CA VAL A 310 15.40 9.88 -3.41
C VAL A 310 14.55 10.72 -4.33
N ALA A 311 15.03 11.93 -4.63
CA ALA A 311 14.34 12.83 -5.53
C ALA A 311 14.33 12.28 -6.96
N CYS A 312 13.25 12.55 -7.69
CA CYS A 312 13.10 12.28 -9.11
C CYS A 312 13.18 13.61 -9.89
N PRO A 313 14.39 14.11 -10.21
CA PRO A 313 14.56 15.45 -10.77
C PRO A 313 14.08 15.52 -12.22
N ALA A 314 13.62 16.71 -12.62
CA ALA A 314 13.44 17.07 -14.02
C ALA A 314 14.78 16.96 -14.80
N PRO A 315 14.75 16.73 -16.13
CA PRO A 315 13.54 16.59 -16.96
C PRO A 315 13.00 15.16 -17.02
N SER A 316 13.72 14.14 -16.54
CA SER A 316 13.29 12.75 -16.67
C SER A 316 12.25 12.33 -15.64
N TYR A 317 12.26 12.94 -14.45
CA TYR A 317 11.40 12.56 -13.31
C TYR A 317 11.51 11.07 -12.94
N GLN A 318 12.67 10.46 -13.21
CA GLN A 318 13.02 9.10 -12.84
C GLN A 318 13.89 9.09 -11.57
N ALA A 319 13.86 7.97 -10.85
CA ALA A 319 14.72 7.75 -9.69
C ALA A 319 16.22 7.85 -10.03
N ASP A 320 16.97 8.70 -9.30
CA ASP A 320 18.43 8.76 -9.43
C ASP A 320 19.09 7.53 -8.77
N VAL A 321 19.45 6.55 -9.60
CA VAL A 321 20.14 5.31 -9.21
C VAL A 321 21.45 5.58 -8.46
N ARG A 322 22.19 6.65 -8.80
CA ARG A 322 23.44 7.01 -8.11
C ARG A 322 23.14 7.53 -6.71
N ALA A 323 22.11 8.37 -6.55
CA ALA A 323 21.66 8.83 -5.25
C ALA A 323 21.16 7.67 -4.37
N MET A 324 20.37 6.74 -4.94
CA MET A 324 19.97 5.52 -4.23
C MET A 324 21.19 4.71 -3.77
N SER A 325 22.20 4.54 -4.64
CA SER A 325 23.42 3.82 -4.28
C SER A 325 24.21 4.45 -3.13
N ARG A 326 24.18 5.78 -2.96
CA ARG A 326 24.90 6.47 -1.87
C ARG A 326 24.24 6.26 -0.51
N LEU A 327 22.93 6.04 -0.47
CA LEU A 327 22.15 5.83 0.75
C LEU A 327 22.22 4.41 1.30
N ILE A 328 22.68 3.46 0.49
CA ILE A 328 22.83 2.05 0.89
C ILE A 328 23.82 1.89 2.04
N ASN A 329 23.40 1.15 3.06
CA ASN A 329 24.21 0.79 4.21
C ASN A 329 23.85 -0.64 4.72
N ALA A 330 24.48 -1.05 5.82
CA ALA A 330 24.31 -2.39 6.38
C ALA A 330 22.88 -2.72 6.83
N ASN A 331 22.03 -1.72 7.06
CA ASN A 331 20.65 -1.90 7.46
C ASN A 331 19.68 -1.87 6.27
N THR A 332 20.14 -1.55 5.06
CA THR A 332 19.27 -1.51 3.88
C THR A 332 18.75 -2.92 3.57
N VAL A 333 17.44 -3.05 3.39
CA VAL A 333 16.75 -4.32 3.11
C VAL A 333 16.05 -4.33 1.74
N LEU A 334 15.64 -3.16 1.25
CA LEU A 334 14.83 -3.05 0.04
C LEU A 334 15.16 -1.79 -0.78
N LEU A 335 15.30 -1.97 -2.09
CA LEU A 335 15.24 -0.93 -3.11
C LEU A 335 13.89 -1.01 -3.84
N VAL A 336 13.35 0.12 -4.25
CA VAL A 336 12.06 0.22 -4.96
C VAL A 336 12.23 1.01 -6.25
N GLY A 337 11.51 0.59 -7.29
CA GLY A 337 11.24 1.41 -8.49
C GLY A 337 9.83 1.16 -8.99
N SER A 338 9.25 2.10 -9.72
CA SER A 338 7.88 2.02 -10.23
C SER A 338 7.84 1.85 -11.74
N ALA A 339 6.83 1.11 -12.22
CA ALA A 339 6.61 0.82 -13.64
C ALA A 339 5.10 0.90 -13.99
N PRO A 340 4.55 2.10 -14.25
CA PRO A 340 5.09 3.42 -13.92
C PRO A 340 4.69 3.87 -12.51
N ASN A 341 5.20 5.03 -12.07
CA ASN A 341 4.71 5.69 -10.86
C ASN A 341 3.33 6.33 -11.09
N PHE A 342 2.55 6.44 -10.01
CA PHE A 342 1.21 7.05 -10.04
C PHE A 342 1.21 8.54 -10.36
N PRO A 343 2.08 9.40 -9.78
CA PRO A 343 1.98 10.84 -9.98
C PRO A 343 2.14 11.26 -11.44
N HIS A 344 3.18 10.78 -12.12
CA HIS A 344 3.57 11.34 -13.42
C HIS A 344 3.51 10.33 -14.57
N GLY A 345 3.16 9.06 -14.31
CA GLY A 345 3.15 8.03 -15.35
C GLY A 345 4.55 7.65 -15.86
N ILE A 346 5.60 7.93 -15.09
CA ILE A 346 7.00 7.69 -15.47
C ILE A 346 7.45 6.30 -14.99
N MET A 347 8.10 5.55 -15.88
CA MET A 347 8.81 4.32 -15.54
C MET A 347 10.21 4.67 -15.02
N ASP A 348 10.60 4.13 -13.87
CA ASP A 348 11.97 4.28 -13.35
C ASP A 348 12.97 3.42 -14.14
N ASP A 349 14.27 3.72 -14.03
CA ASP A 349 15.35 2.89 -14.58
C ASP A 349 15.51 1.57 -13.79
N ILE A 350 14.58 0.63 -14.01
CA ILE A 350 14.59 -0.67 -13.34
C ILE A 350 15.83 -1.48 -13.74
N ALA A 351 16.35 -1.32 -14.97
CA ALA A 351 17.57 -1.99 -15.41
C ALA A 351 18.79 -1.55 -14.58
N GLY A 352 18.94 -0.24 -14.36
CA GLY A 352 19.96 0.33 -13.48
C GLY A 352 19.79 -0.10 -12.03
N LEU A 353 18.57 -0.08 -11.50
CA LEU A 353 18.25 -0.55 -10.15
C LEU A 353 18.54 -2.05 -9.99
N SER A 354 18.26 -2.87 -11.00
CA SER A 354 18.53 -4.30 -11.01
C SER A 354 20.03 -4.58 -10.92
N LYS A 355 20.85 -3.88 -11.70
CA LYS A 355 22.32 -3.94 -11.60
C LYS A 355 22.83 -3.50 -10.23
N LEU A 356 22.22 -2.49 -9.63
CA LEU A 356 22.57 -2.03 -8.27
C LEU A 356 22.22 -3.07 -7.21
N ALA A 357 20.99 -3.61 -7.25
CA ALA A 357 20.49 -4.62 -6.33
C ALA A 357 21.36 -5.88 -6.32
N LEU A 358 21.75 -6.37 -7.51
CA LEU A 358 22.68 -7.51 -7.65
C LEU A 358 24.04 -7.22 -7.00
N ARG A 359 24.67 -6.09 -7.36
CA ARG A 359 25.98 -5.72 -6.82
C ARG A 359 25.98 -5.57 -5.29
N LYS A 360 24.85 -5.15 -4.72
CA LYS A 360 24.69 -4.93 -3.27
C LYS A 360 24.02 -6.09 -2.53
N LYS A 361 23.60 -7.15 -3.25
CA LYS A 361 22.87 -8.30 -2.72
C LYS A 361 21.63 -7.89 -1.91
N LEU A 362 20.85 -6.95 -2.45
CA LEU A 362 19.63 -6.42 -1.84
C LEU A 362 18.39 -6.87 -2.62
N CYS A 363 17.24 -6.90 -1.95
CA CYS A 363 15.96 -7.04 -2.63
C CYS A 363 15.66 -5.79 -3.46
N LEU A 364 15.11 -6.01 -4.66
CA LEU A 364 14.51 -4.97 -5.50
C LEU A 364 13.05 -5.33 -5.75
N HIS A 365 12.17 -4.44 -5.34
CA HIS A 365 10.75 -4.54 -5.64
C HIS A 365 10.38 -3.56 -6.76
N VAL A 366 9.67 -4.07 -7.77
CA VAL A 366 9.12 -3.26 -8.85
C VAL A 366 7.63 -3.07 -8.61
N ASP A 367 7.22 -1.85 -8.34
CA ASP A 367 5.81 -1.49 -8.22
C ASP A 367 5.21 -1.32 -9.62
N CYS A 368 4.60 -2.39 -10.13
CA CYS A 368 3.83 -2.41 -11.37
C CYS A 368 2.32 -2.47 -11.07
N CYS A 369 1.87 -1.96 -9.91
CA CYS A 369 0.46 -1.99 -9.54
C CYS A 369 -0.36 -1.24 -10.59
N LEU A 370 0.02 0.00 -10.89
CA LEU A 370 -0.61 0.82 -11.92
C LEU A 370 -0.32 0.31 -13.33
N GLY A 371 0.93 -0.09 -13.62
CA GLY A 371 1.28 -0.61 -14.94
C GLY A 371 0.52 -1.87 -15.32
N SER A 372 0.18 -2.68 -14.32
CA SER A 372 -0.76 -3.80 -14.40
C SER A 372 -0.53 -4.63 -15.66
N PHE A 373 -1.54 -4.86 -16.48
CA PHE A 373 -1.47 -5.63 -17.73
C PHE A 373 -1.07 -4.77 -18.94
N LEU A 374 -0.88 -3.45 -18.80
CA LEU A 374 -0.45 -2.58 -19.91
C LEU A 374 1.05 -2.69 -20.16
N VAL A 375 1.86 -2.46 -19.12
CA VAL A 375 3.33 -2.44 -19.23
C VAL A 375 3.91 -3.74 -19.84
N PRO A 376 3.47 -4.96 -19.43
CA PRO A 376 3.93 -6.18 -20.09
C PRO A 376 3.45 -6.33 -21.55
N CYS A 377 2.40 -5.62 -21.97
CA CYS A 377 1.88 -5.64 -23.34
C CYS A 377 2.51 -4.57 -24.26
N LEU A 378 3.20 -3.55 -23.73
CA LEU A 378 3.74 -2.43 -24.52
C LEU A 378 4.59 -2.87 -25.73
N GLU A 379 5.56 -3.76 -25.49
CA GLU A 379 6.49 -4.25 -26.52
C GLU A 379 5.72 -4.89 -27.69
N ARG A 380 4.75 -5.74 -27.36
CA ARG A 380 3.93 -6.47 -28.33
C ARG A 380 2.89 -5.59 -29.00
N ALA A 381 2.45 -4.52 -28.33
CA ALA A 381 1.56 -3.50 -28.89
C ALA A 381 2.29 -2.51 -29.81
N GLY A 382 3.61 -2.63 -29.96
CA GLY A 382 4.43 -1.76 -30.81
C GLY A 382 4.75 -0.39 -30.19
N PHE A 383 4.59 -0.24 -28.88
CA PHE A 383 4.96 1.00 -28.17
C PHE A 383 6.39 0.96 -27.65
N GLU A 384 6.95 2.16 -27.41
CA GLU A 384 8.21 2.30 -26.69
C GLU A 384 8.08 1.73 -25.27
N THR A 385 9.07 0.93 -24.87
CA THR A 385 9.10 0.31 -23.54
C THR A 385 10.53 0.21 -23.02
N GLN A 386 10.65 -0.11 -21.73
CA GLN A 386 11.92 -0.34 -21.05
C GLN A 386 11.83 -1.65 -20.25
N PRO A 387 12.93 -2.42 -20.13
CA PRO A 387 12.94 -3.62 -19.30
C PRO A 387 12.58 -3.30 -17.85
N PHE A 388 11.62 -4.04 -17.28
CA PHE A 388 11.09 -3.76 -15.93
C PHE A 388 10.80 -5.01 -15.09
N ASP A 389 10.70 -6.19 -15.72
CA ASP A 389 10.16 -7.41 -15.11
C ASP A 389 11.25 -8.42 -14.68
N PHE A 390 10.87 -9.69 -14.48
CA PHE A 390 11.79 -10.73 -14.01
C PHE A 390 12.90 -11.10 -15.00
N ARG A 391 12.86 -10.65 -16.26
CA ARG A 391 14.01 -10.72 -17.18
C ARG A 391 15.26 -10.05 -16.58
N LEU A 392 15.06 -9.03 -15.75
CA LEU A 392 16.12 -8.35 -15.03
C LEU A 392 16.49 -9.11 -13.75
N LYS A 393 17.61 -9.85 -13.76
CA LYS A 393 18.06 -10.76 -12.68
C LYS A 393 18.01 -10.19 -11.24
N GLY A 394 18.20 -8.88 -11.05
CA GLY A 394 18.13 -8.23 -9.74
C GLY A 394 16.73 -7.99 -9.19
N VAL A 395 15.68 -8.03 -10.01
CA VAL A 395 14.28 -7.87 -9.57
C VAL A 395 13.88 -9.07 -8.72
N THR A 396 13.60 -8.88 -7.44
CA THR A 396 13.24 -9.97 -6.51
C THR A 396 11.74 -10.14 -6.34
N SER A 397 10.98 -9.04 -6.49
CA SER A 397 9.51 -9.07 -6.40
C SER A 397 8.86 -8.01 -7.27
N ILE A 398 7.62 -8.25 -7.65
CA ILE A 398 6.79 -7.35 -8.46
C ILE A 398 5.36 -7.35 -7.90
N SER A 399 4.72 -6.20 -7.77
CA SER A 399 3.28 -6.11 -7.49
C SER A 399 2.51 -5.76 -8.76
N CYS A 400 1.34 -6.37 -8.96
CA CYS A 400 0.49 -6.15 -10.13
C CYS A 400 -1.00 -6.18 -9.73
N ASP A 401 -1.70 -5.07 -9.91
CA ASP A 401 -3.13 -4.99 -9.62
C ASP A 401 -3.94 -5.58 -10.78
N THR A 402 -4.58 -6.73 -10.53
CA THR A 402 -5.55 -7.28 -11.48
C THR A 402 -6.82 -6.44 -11.54
N HIS A 403 -7.19 -5.72 -10.46
CA HIS A 403 -8.37 -4.84 -10.43
C HIS A 403 -8.20 -3.47 -11.11
N LYS A 404 -7.03 -3.23 -11.73
CA LYS A 404 -6.74 -2.08 -12.56
C LYS A 404 -6.88 -2.45 -14.03
N TYR A 405 -5.80 -2.44 -14.81
CA TYR A 405 -5.82 -2.81 -16.23
C TYR A 405 -5.89 -4.32 -16.48
N GLY A 406 -5.90 -5.14 -15.43
CA GLY A 406 -6.35 -6.54 -15.51
C GLY A 406 -7.87 -6.68 -15.58
N PHE A 407 -8.62 -5.59 -15.42
CA PHE A 407 -10.09 -5.51 -15.51
C PHE A 407 -10.85 -6.42 -14.55
N ALA A 408 -10.19 -6.93 -13.51
CA ALA A 408 -10.84 -7.70 -12.46
C ALA A 408 -11.69 -6.81 -11.55
N PRO A 409 -12.65 -7.38 -10.80
CA PRO A 409 -13.38 -6.67 -9.76
C PRO A 409 -12.46 -6.05 -8.71
N LYS A 410 -12.89 -4.93 -8.13
CA LYS A 410 -12.18 -4.26 -7.02
C LYS A 410 -11.93 -5.23 -5.87
N GLY A 411 -10.77 -5.10 -5.25
CA GLY A 411 -10.34 -5.99 -4.16
C GLY A 411 -9.43 -7.16 -4.58
N ASN A 412 -8.77 -7.09 -5.75
CA ASN A 412 -7.85 -8.13 -6.23
C ASN A 412 -6.50 -7.58 -6.72
N SER A 413 -5.40 -8.14 -6.26
CA SER A 413 -4.05 -7.86 -6.76
C SER A 413 -3.16 -9.09 -6.58
N THR A 414 -1.91 -8.98 -7.01
CA THR A 414 -0.90 -10.01 -6.84
C THR A 414 0.41 -9.40 -6.36
N VAL A 415 1.10 -10.14 -5.50
CA VAL A 415 2.53 -9.95 -5.23
C VAL A 415 3.28 -11.19 -5.68
N LEU A 416 4.27 -10.96 -6.53
CA LEU A 416 5.07 -11.98 -7.19
C LEU A 416 6.50 -11.93 -6.65
N TYR A 417 7.12 -13.09 -6.55
CA TYR A 417 8.49 -13.27 -6.09
C TYR A 417 9.27 -14.11 -7.08
N ARG A 418 10.53 -13.75 -7.30
CA ARG A 418 11.44 -14.47 -8.20
C ARG A 418 11.60 -15.94 -7.81
N THR A 419 11.49 -16.28 -6.53
CA THR A 419 11.59 -17.65 -6.02
C THR A 419 10.53 -17.93 -4.95
N ALA A 420 10.16 -19.21 -4.81
CA ALA A 420 9.27 -19.66 -3.74
C ALA A 420 9.83 -19.38 -2.33
N GLU A 421 11.16 -19.42 -2.15
CA GLU A 421 11.83 -19.08 -0.88
C GLU A 421 11.65 -17.59 -0.53
N LEU A 422 11.74 -16.68 -1.50
CA LEU A 422 11.47 -15.25 -1.23
C LEU A 422 10.03 -15.03 -0.74
N ARG A 423 9.08 -15.80 -1.27
CA ARG A 423 7.67 -15.74 -0.86
C ARG A 423 7.47 -16.23 0.58
N THR A 424 8.22 -17.22 1.08
CA THR A 424 7.98 -17.76 2.44
C THR A 424 8.22 -16.74 3.54
N TYR A 425 9.05 -15.72 3.30
CA TYR A 425 9.29 -14.63 4.27
C TYR A 425 8.06 -13.75 4.54
N GLN A 426 7.01 -13.84 3.72
CA GLN A 426 5.79 -13.09 3.92
C GLN A 426 4.75 -13.85 4.76
N TYR A 427 4.88 -15.18 4.88
CA TYR A 427 3.87 -16.01 5.54
C TYR A 427 3.82 -15.76 7.03
N PHE A 428 2.63 -15.95 7.60
CA PHE A 428 2.45 -16.10 9.03
C PHE A 428 2.12 -17.56 9.34
N VAL A 429 2.82 -18.14 10.32
CA VAL A 429 2.63 -19.52 10.79
C VAL A 429 2.67 -19.54 12.31
N CYS A 430 1.62 -20.07 12.94
CA CYS A 430 1.50 -20.25 14.38
C CYS A 430 1.17 -21.72 14.66
N PRO A 431 2.18 -22.54 15.04
CA PRO A 431 2.00 -23.98 15.22
C PRO A 431 1.38 -24.36 16.56
N ASP A 432 1.37 -23.46 17.54
CA ASP A 432 1.07 -23.70 18.96
C ASP A 432 -0.21 -23.00 19.44
N TRP A 433 -1.02 -22.47 18.53
CA TRP A 433 -2.31 -21.89 18.86
C TRP A 433 -3.32 -22.98 19.28
N SER A 434 -4.11 -22.72 20.32
CA SER A 434 -5.09 -23.67 20.87
C SER A 434 -6.21 -24.06 19.89
N GLY A 435 -6.45 -23.25 18.86
CA GLY A 435 -7.39 -23.56 17.76
C GLY A 435 -6.83 -24.49 16.69
N GLY A 436 -5.59 -24.95 16.84
CA GLY A 436 -4.87 -25.76 15.86
C GLY A 436 -3.82 -24.95 15.08
N VAL A 437 -3.03 -25.65 14.26
CA VAL A 437 -1.99 -25.03 13.44
C VAL A 437 -2.61 -24.01 12.50
N TYR A 438 -2.19 -22.76 12.61
CA TYR A 438 -2.66 -21.66 11.77
C TYR A 438 -1.58 -21.21 10.80
N ALA A 439 -1.93 -21.07 9.52
CA ALA A 439 -1.05 -20.51 8.50
C ALA A 439 -1.83 -19.61 7.53
N SER A 440 -1.27 -18.43 7.21
CA SER A 440 -1.82 -17.54 6.20
C SER A 440 -0.74 -17.07 5.20
N PRO A 441 -1.08 -16.96 3.91
CA PRO A 441 -0.14 -16.51 2.89
C PRO A 441 0.01 -14.98 2.83
N GLY A 442 -0.87 -14.23 3.50
CA GLY A 442 -0.97 -12.76 3.49
C GLY A 442 -1.52 -12.21 4.81
N ILE A 443 -2.01 -10.96 4.81
CA ILE A 443 -2.48 -10.28 6.03
C ILE A 443 -3.78 -10.92 6.55
N ALA A 444 -4.70 -11.23 5.63
CA ALA A 444 -6.02 -11.73 5.99
C ALA A 444 -6.03 -13.24 6.28
N GLY A 445 -6.90 -13.64 7.22
CA GLY A 445 -7.35 -15.02 7.37
C GLY A 445 -8.47 -15.33 6.39
N SER A 446 -9.72 -15.10 6.80
CA SER A 446 -10.88 -15.20 5.92
C SER A 446 -10.82 -14.17 4.79
N ARG A 447 -11.12 -14.59 3.57
CA ARG A 447 -11.10 -13.75 2.35
C ARG A 447 -12.31 -14.03 1.46
N PRO A 448 -12.76 -13.07 0.63
CA PRO A 448 -13.90 -13.28 -0.27
C PRO A 448 -13.48 -14.06 -1.53
N GLY A 449 -13.79 -15.35 -1.58
CA GLY A 449 -13.51 -16.22 -2.73
C GLY A 449 -14.23 -15.78 -4.01
N ALA A 450 -15.37 -15.09 -3.89
CA ALA A 450 -16.09 -14.46 -4.99
C ALA A 450 -15.22 -13.48 -5.79
N LEU A 451 -14.36 -12.70 -5.12
CA LEU A 451 -13.44 -11.76 -5.79
C LEU A 451 -12.41 -12.49 -6.65
N ILE A 452 -11.89 -13.62 -6.16
CA ILE A 452 -10.95 -14.46 -6.89
C ILE A 452 -11.63 -15.06 -8.13
N ALA A 453 -12.86 -15.52 -7.99
CA ALA A 453 -13.65 -16.06 -9.10
C ALA A 453 -13.88 -15.01 -10.19
N GLY A 454 -14.31 -13.80 -9.82
CA GLY A 454 -14.48 -12.69 -10.77
C GLY A 454 -13.17 -12.25 -11.41
N CYS A 455 -12.06 -12.26 -10.67
CA CYS A 455 -10.73 -12.02 -11.23
C CYS A 455 -10.36 -13.07 -12.28
N TRP A 456 -10.49 -14.35 -11.95
CA TRP A 456 -10.20 -15.45 -12.86
C TRP A 456 -11.07 -15.37 -14.12
N ALA A 457 -12.37 -15.15 -13.97
CA ALA A 457 -13.29 -14.98 -15.10
C ALA A 457 -12.84 -13.83 -16.02
N SER A 458 -12.41 -12.70 -15.44
CA SER A 458 -11.91 -11.56 -16.22
C SER A 458 -10.68 -11.91 -17.04
N LEU A 459 -9.69 -12.58 -16.42
CA LEU A 459 -8.46 -12.97 -17.14
C LEU A 459 -8.76 -13.95 -18.28
N MET A 460 -9.66 -14.91 -18.05
CA MET A 460 -10.04 -15.91 -19.04
C MET A 460 -10.85 -15.35 -20.19
N THR A 461 -11.76 -14.42 -19.92
CA THR A 461 -12.62 -13.82 -20.95
C THR A 461 -11.88 -12.80 -21.80
N VAL A 462 -11.07 -11.94 -21.16
CA VAL A 462 -10.31 -10.92 -21.90
C VAL A 462 -9.18 -11.57 -22.70
N GLY A 463 -8.45 -12.47 -22.06
CA GLY A 463 -7.33 -13.18 -22.68
C GLY A 463 -6.21 -12.25 -23.16
N GLU A 464 -5.16 -12.85 -23.70
CA GLU A 464 -3.96 -12.12 -24.12
C GLU A 464 -4.24 -11.12 -25.26
N ALA A 465 -5.09 -11.51 -26.23
CA ALA A 465 -5.47 -10.64 -27.34
C ALA A 465 -6.28 -9.42 -26.88
N GLY A 466 -7.20 -9.59 -25.92
CA GLY A 466 -7.98 -8.48 -25.37
C GLY A 466 -7.13 -7.50 -24.57
N TYR A 467 -6.17 -7.98 -23.76
CA TYR A 467 -5.24 -7.09 -23.06
C TYR A 467 -4.31 -6.34 -24.02
N LEU A 468 -3.90 -6.98 -25.12
CA LEU A 468 -3.11 -6.32 -26.16
C LEU A 468 -3.90 -5.21 -26.87
N ASP A 469 -5.13 -5.48 -27.28
CA ASP A 469 -6.04 -4.49 -27.87
C ASP A 469 -6.33 -3.32 -26.92
N ALA A 470 -6.62 -3.62 -25.65
CA ALA A 470 -6.81 -2.61 -24.62
C ALA A 470 -5.54 -1.75 -24.43
N CYS A 471 -4.35 -2.35 -24.49
CA CYS A 471 -3.09 -1.63 -24.44
C CYS A 471 -2.95 -0.66 -25.62
N VAL A 472 -3.23 -1.11 -26.86
CA VAL A 472 -3.24 -0.26 -28.06
C VAL A 472 -4.16 0.94 -27.90
N LYS A 473 -5.39 0.70 -27.44
CA LYS A 473 -6.39 1.75 -27.24
C LYS A 473 -5.96 2.75 -26.15
N ILE A 474 -5.64 2.26 -24.95
CA ILE A 474 -5.37 3.10 -23.79
C ILE A 474 -4.07 3.89 -23.96
N VAL A 475 -2.97 3.23 -24.31
CA VAL A 475 -1.66 3.88 -24.46
C VAL A 475 -1.64 4.75 -25.72
N GLY A 476 -2.30 4.31 -26.80
CA GLY A 476 -2.48 5.12 -28.00
C GLY A 476 -3.23 6.43 -27.72
N THR A 477 -4.32 6.37 -26.96
CA THR A 477 -5.06 7.56 -26.53
C THR A 477 -4.23 8.45 -25.59
N ALA A 478 -3.53 7.88 -24.61
CA ALA A 478 -2.66 8.66 -23.73
C ALA A 478 -1.59 9.43 -24.51
N LYS A 479 -0.99 8.80 -25.54
CA LYS A 479 -0.04 9.44 -26.44
C LYS A 479 -0.71 10.58 -27.24
N LYS A 480 -1.85 10.32 -27.88
CA LYS A 480 -2.60 11.35 -28.62
C LYS A 480 -2.98 12.55 -27.75
N MET A 481 -3.40 12.31 -26.51
CA MET A 481 -3.74 13.36 -25.55
C MET A 481 -2.50 14.17 -25.14
N ALA A 482 -1.37 13.50 -24.87
CA ALA A 482 -0.11 14.19 -24.58
C ALA A 482 0.39 15.02 -25.77
N ASP A 483 0.23 14.51 -26.99
CA ASP A 483 0.54 15.22 -28.23
C ASP A 483 -0.37 16.44 -28.40
N ALA A 484 -1.68 16.29 -28.19
CA ALA A 484 -2.64 17.40 -28.27
C ALA A 484 -2.34 18.50 -27.24
N ILE A 485 -2.04 18.15 -25.98
CA ILE A 485 -1.68 19.13 -24.93
C ILE A 485 -0.41 19.90 -25.30
N ARG A 486 0.56 19.23 -25.93
CA ARG A 486 1.83 19.84 -26.32
C ARG A 486 1.72 20.69 -27.58
N ASP A 487 0.95 20.25 -28.57
CA ASP A 487 1.00 20.80 -29.93
C ASP A 487 -0.17 21.76 -30.23
N ALA A 488 -1.27 21.71 -29.47
CA ALA A 488 -2.40 22.62 -29.67
C ALA A 488 -2.01 24.07 -29.31
N PRO A 489 -2.30 25.09 -30.15
CA PRO A 489 -1.90 26.47 -29.89
C PRO A 489 -2.41 27.05 -28.56
N ALA A 490 -3.64 26.70 -28.17
CA ALA A 490 -4.22 27.11 -26.90
C ALA A 490 -3.46 26.51 -25.69
N LEU A 491 -3.01 25.26 -25.79
CA LEU A 491 -2.43 24.50 -24.69
C LEU A 491 -0.90 24.55 -24.64
N GLY A 492 -0.20 24.32 -25.75
CA GLY A 492 1.25 24.10 -25.78
C GLY A 492 2.10 25.28 -25.29
N GLY A 493 1.57 26.50 -25.39
CA GLY A 493 2.19 27.70 -24.84
C GLY A 493 2.04 27.83 -23.31
N GLU A 494 1.05 27.18 -22.71
CA GLU A 494 0.73 27.30 -21.27
C GLU A 494 1.02 26.04 -20.47
N LEU A 495 0.76 24.87 -21.05
CA LEU A 495 0.88 23.58 -20.37
C LEU A 495 2.20 22.90 -20.73
N GLU A 496 2.72 22.13 -19.78
CA GLU A 496 3.92 21.31 -19.95
C GLU A 496 3.67 19.91 -19.42
N ILE A 497 3.92 18.89 -20.25
CA ILE A 497 3.89 17.49 -19.82
C ILE A 497 5.04 17.24 -18.84
N VAL A 498 4.73 16.62 -17.70
CA VAL A 498 5.73 16.26 -16.69
C VAL A 498 6.46 14.99 -17.14
N GLY A 499 7.68 15.18 -17.63
CA GLY A 499 8.55 14.08 -18.08
C GLY A 499 8.06 13.44 -19.39
N LYS A 500 8.33 12.15 -19.58
CA LYS A 500 7.92 11.36 -20.75
C LYS A 500 7.11 10.13 -20.32
N PRO A 501 5.77 10.26 -20.16
CA PRO A 501 4.93 9.11 -19.84
C PRO A 501 4.88 8.12 -21.01
N LEU A 502 5.11 6.85 -20.73
CA LEU A 502 5.12 5.77 -21.74
C LEU A 502 3.85 4.90 -21.74
N VAL A 503 2.96 5.13 -20.77
CA VAL A 503 1.85 4.21 -20.48
C VAL A 503 0.53 5.00 -20.48
N SER A 504 -0.33 4.81 -19.47
CA SER A 504 -1.69 5.35 -19.45
C SER A 504 -1.86 6.68 -18.72
N VAL A 505 -0.87 7.13 -17.94
CA VAL A 505 -0.99 8.35 -17.13
C VAL A 505 -0.27 9.50 -17.80
N VAL A 506 -0.97 10.61 -18.00
CA VAL A 506 -0.41 11.86 -18.51
C VAL A 506 -0.58 12.93 -17.43
N ALA A 507 0.55 13.40 -16.90
CA ALA A 507 0.58 14.51 -15.95
C ALA A 507 1.10 15.77 -16.64
N PHE A 508 0.53 16.91 -16.30
CA PHE A 508 0.92 18.19 -16.84
C PHE A 508 0.80 19.31 -15.81
N THR A 509 1.65 20.32 -15.97
CA THR A 509 1.73 21.52 -15.15
C THR A 509 1.48 22.76 -16.01
N ALA A 510 1.28 23.91 -15.38
CA ALA A 510 1.10 25.19 -16.06
C ALA A 510 2.35 26.07 -15.87
N ARG A 511 2.67 26.87 -16.88
CA ARG A 511 3.85 27.76 -16.91
C ARG A 511 3.58 29.08 -16.20
N ASN A 512 2.43 29.69 -16.50
CA ASN A 512 2.07 31.03 -16.06
C ASN A 512 0.80 31.05 -15.20
N LEU A 513 -0.11 30.08 -15.43
CA LEU A 513 -1.35 29.93 -14.69
C LEU A 513 -1.19 29.06 -13.44
N ASP A 514 -2.13 29.19 -12.52
CA ASP A 514 -2.29 28.26 -11.39
C ASP A 514 -2.98 26.98 -11.89
N ILE A 515 -2.24 25.88 -11.93
CA ILE A 515 -2.75 24.58 -12.38
C ILE A 515 -3.97 24.09 -11.57
N TYR A 516 -4.13 24.57 -10.33
CA TYR A 516 -5.28 24.20 -9.51
C TYR A 516 -6.55 24.98 -9.89
N ASP A 517 -6.43 26.17 -10.46
CA ASP A 517 -7.58 26.87 -11.05
C ASP A 517 -8.09 26.11 -12.27
N ILE A 518 -7.16 25.62 -13.10
CA ILE A 518 -7.48 24.75 -14.24
C ILE A 518 -8.15 23.47 -13.74
N ALA A 519 -7.67 22.88 -12.64
CA ALA A 519 -8.30 21.71 -12.03
C ALA A 519 -9.75 21.99 -11.59
N ASP A 520 -9.97 23.11 -10.91
CA ASP A 520 -11.30 23.52 -10.44
C ASP A 520 -12.23 23.87 -11.63
N GLY A 521 -11.70 24.49 -12.69
CA GLY A 521 -12.41 24.75 -13.94
C GLY A 521 -12.84 23.46 -14.65
N MET A 522 -11.95 22.48 -14.74
CA MET A 522 -12.28 21.15 -15.28
C MET A 522 -13.33 20.44 -14.43
N SER A 523 -13.24 20.52 -13.10
CA SER A 523 -14.27 19.99 -12.20
C SER A 523 -15.64 20.65 -12.36
N SER A 524 -15.69 21.96 -12.66
CA SER A 524 -16.95 22.65 -12.97
C SER A 524 -17.62 22.14 -14.26
N LYS A 525 -16.83 21.60 -15.19
CA LYS A 525 -17.29 20.91 -16.41
C LYS A 525 -17.61 19.42 -16.18
N GLY A 526 -17.52 18.94 -14.94
CA GLY A 526 -17.82 17.56 -14.54
C GLY A 526 -16.63 16.61 -14.53
N TRP A 527 -15.41 17.08 -14.87
CA TRP A 527 -14.22 16.22 -14.90
C TRP A 527 -13.64 16.00 -13.51
N HIS A 528 -13.41 14.74 -13.16
CA HIS A 528 -12.75 14.37 -11.90
C HIS A 528 -11.31 13.92 -12.18
N LEU A 529 -10.43 14.91 -12.30
CA LEU A 529 -8.99 14.72 -12.51
C LEU A 529 -8.24 14.68 -11.17
N ASN A 530 -7.03 14.10 -11.17
CA ASN A 530 -6.25 14.01 -9.94
C ASN A 530 -5.29 15.20 -9.83
N ALA A 531 -5.47 16.02 -8.79
CA ALA A 531 -4.54 17.07 -8.43
C ALA A 531 -3.29 16.51 -7.72
N LEU A 532 -2.13 17.01 -8.12
CA LEU A 532 -0.80 16.58 -7.67
C LEU A 532 -0.07 17.71 -6.97
N GLN A 533 1.05 17.39 -6.31
CA GLN A 533 1.88 18.34 -5.61
C GLN A 533 3.36 17.94 -5.65
N ASN A 534 4.24 18.94 -5.66
CA ASN A 534 5.71 18.79 -5.76
C ASN A 534 6.18 18.03 -7.03
N PRO A 535 5.97 18.61 -8.23
CA PRO A 535 5.47 19.96 -8.52
C PRO A 535 3.92 20.03 -8.54
N PRO A 536 3.33 21.24 -8.44
CA PRO A 536 1.91 21.43 -8.77
C PRO A 536 1.62 20.92 -10.17
N ALA A 537 0.65 20.01 -10.29
CA ALA A 537 0.26 19.42 -11.56
C ALA A 537 -1.15 18.83 -11.44
N ILE A 538 -1.75 18.48 -12.57
CA ILE A 538 -2.88 17.55 -12.63
C ILE A 538 -2.49 16.37 -13.51
N HIS A 539 -3.13 15.22 -13.29
CA HIS A 539 -3.01 14.12 -14.24
C HIS A 539 -4.34 13.48 -14.61
N VAL A 540 -4.28 12.77 -15.73
CA VAL A 540 -5.32 11.88 -16.21
C VAL A 540 -4.73 10.48 -16.35
N ALA A 541 -5.31 9.50 -15.66
CA ALA A 541 -5.04 8.09 -15.86
C ALA A 541 -6.05 7.54 -16.86
N VAL A 542 -5.63 7.35 -18.11
CA VAL A 542 -6.50 6.89 -19.21
C VAL A 542 -6.94 5.45 -18.97
N THR A 543 -8.25 5.22 -19.12
CA THR A 543 -8.94 3.93 -19.00
C THR A 543 -9.87 3.74 -20.20
N LEU A 544 -10.49 2.56 -20.37
CA LEU A 544 -11.40 2.33 -21.51
C LEU A 544 -12.56 3.34 -21.57
N PRO A 545 -13.18 3.79 -20.46
CA PRO A 545 -14.15 4.89 -20.49
C PRO A 545 -13.58 6.19 -21.06
N ILE A 546 -12.38 6.62 -20.61
CA ILE A 546 -11.75 7.86 -21.12
C ILE A 546 -11.40 7.75 -22.61
N VAL A 547 -11.02 6.56 -23.10
CA VAL A 547 -10.76 6.34 -24.54
C VAL A 547 -11.96 6.76 -25.40
N LYS A 548 -13.19 6.69 -24.89
CA LYS A 548 -14.41 7.06 -25.63
C LYS A 548 -14.63 8.57 -25.70
N VAL A 549 -14.02 9.36 -24.81
CA VAL A 549 -14.32 10.80 -24.62
C VAL A 549 -13.10 11.72 -24.55
N TRP A 550 -11.90 11.21 -24.84
CA TRP A 550 -10.65 11.97 -24.69
C TRP A 550 -10.59 13.26 -25.52
N GLU A 551 -11.22 13.31 -26.70
CA GLU A 551 -11.26 14.52 -27.53
C GLU A 551 -12.05 15.63 -26.85
N ARG A 552 -13.15 15.28 -26.17
CA ARG A 552 -13.94 16.21 -25.37
C ARG A 552 -13.14 16.71 -24.16
N LEU A 553 -12.35 15.85 -23.52
CA LEU A 553 -11.45 16.25 -22.43
C LEU A 553 -10.49 17.34 -22.90
N VAL A 554 -9.85 17.14 -24.06
CA VAL A 554 -8.91 18.12 -24.62
C VAL A 554 -9.62 19.42 -24.98
N SER A 555 -10.79 19.35 -25.63
CA SER A 555 -11.57 20.55 -25.98
C SER A 555 -12.06 21.34 -24.75
N ASP A 556 -12.51 20.65 -23.71
CA ASP A 556 -12.90 21.29 -22.44
C ASP A 556 -11.69 21.90 -21.74
N LEU A 557 -10.53 21.25 -21.80
CA LEU A 557 -9.26 21.77 -21.27
C LEU A 557 -8.82 23.04 -22.00
N GLU A 558 -8.94 23.09 -23.33
CA GLU A 558 -8.69 24.31 -24.12
C GLU A 558 -9.58 25.46 -23.67
N ALA A 559 -10.89 25.22 -23.52
CA ALA A 559 -11.83 26.23 -23.06
C ALA A 559 -11.46 26.74 -21.65
N VAL A 560 -11.14 25.84 -20.72
CA VAL A 560 -10.76 26.22 -19.34
C VAL A 560 -9.46 27.02 -19.32
N VAL A 561 -8.45 26.63 -20.11
CA VAL A 561 -7.18 27.36 -20.18
C VAL A 561 -7.40 28.78 -20.72
N GLU A 562 -8.22 28.95 -21.76
CA GLU A 562 -8.53 30.27 -22.29
C GLU A 562 -9.34 31.13 -21.31
N GLU A 563 -10.31 30.54 -20.61
CA GLU A 563 -11.05 31.24 -19.55
C GLU A 563 -10.13 31.71 -18.41
N GLU A 564 -9.20 30.87 -17.96
CA GLU A 564 -8.23 31.23 -16.91
C GLU A 564 -7.19 32.27 -17.40
N ARG A 565 -6.77 32.21 -18.66
CA ARG A 565 -5.94 33.26 -19.28
C ARG A 565 -6.66 34.62 -19.27
N GLU A 566 -7.93 34.67 -19.66
CA GLU A 566 -8.67 35.93 -19.67
C GLU A 566 -8.90 36.46 -18.25
N LYS A 567 -9.22 35.59 -17.29
CA LYS A 567 -9.30 35.97 -15.86
C LYS A 567 -8.00 36.58 -15.37
N GLU A 568 -6.85 36.00 -15.72
CA GLU A 568 -5.55 36.53 -15.30
C GLU A 568 -5.21 37.84 -16.03
N ARG A 569 -5.54 37.98 -17.31
CA ARG A 569 -5.39 39.23 -18.06
C ARG A 569 -6.18 40.37 -17.45
N VAL A 570 -7.45 40.14 -17.12
CA VAL A 570 -8.31 41.13 -16.45
C VAL A 570 -7.72 41.53 -15.09
N ARG A 571 -7.21 40.59 -14.30
CA ARG A 571 -6.55 40.89 -13.01
C ARG A 571 -5.32 41.77 -13.15
N LEU A 572 -4.47 41.49 -14.14
CA LEU A 572 -3.28 42.28 -14.42
C LEU A 572 -3.65 43.73 -14.81
N VAL A 573 -4.72 43.90 -15.59
CA VAL A 573 -5.24 45.23 -15.98
C VAL A 573 -5.88 45.97 -14.81
N GLU A 574 -6.61 45.27 -13.93
CA GLU A 574 -7.27 45.87 -12.76
C GLU A 574 -6.32 46.22 -11.60
N GLY A 575 -5.02 45.89 -11.69
CA GLY A 575 -4.03 46.17 -10.65
C GLY A 575 -4.28 45.44 -9.31
N LYS A 576 -5.19 44.47 -9.29
CA LYS A 576 -5.49 43.65 -8.11
C LYS A 576 -4.41 42.58 -7.98
N GLY A 577 -3.56 42.67 -6.96
CA GLY A 577 -2.68 41.57 -6.58
C GLY A 577 -3.48 40.33 -6.11
N ALA A 578 -2.83 39.19 -5.96
CA ALA A 578 -3.43 37.89 -5.56
C ALA A 578 -4.22 37.87 -4.22
N LYS A 579 -4.35 39.01 -3.52
CA LYS A 579 -5.14 39.17 -2.30
C LYS A 579 -6.61 39.38 -2.65
N GLY A 580 -7.42 38.34 -2.43
CA GLY A 580 -8.90 38.38 -2.58
C GLY A 580 -9.48 37.39 -3.57
N LYS A 581 -8.65 36.57 -4.21
CA LYS A 581 -9.10 35.48 -5.09
C LYS A 581 -10.01 34.52 -4.31
N ALA A 582 -11.21 34.24 -4.86
CA ALA A 582 -11.98 33.08 -4.43
C ALA A 582 -11.15 31.84 -4.79
N VAL A 583 -10.62 31.16 -3.77
CA VAL A 583 -9.79 29.98 -3.96
C VAL A 583 -10.72 28.77 -4.05
N GLY A 584 -10.69 28.06 -5.18
CA GLY A 584 -11.43 26.81 -5.33
C GLY A 584 -10.88 25.70 -4.44
N ASP A 585 -11.58 24.57 -4.38
CA ASP A 585 -11.29 23.52 -3.40
C ASP A 585 -9.90 22.90 -3.62
N SER A 586 -9.49 22.69 -4.88
CA SER A 586 -8.18 22.14 -5.22
C SER A 586 -7.07 23.15 -4.91
N ALA A 587 -7.26 24.41 -5.28
CA ALA A 587 -6.31 25.47 -5.00
C ALA A 587 -6.11 25.70 -3.49
N ALA A 588 -7.16 25.53 -2.68
CA ALA A 588 -7.10 25.66 -1.24
C ALA A 588 -6.32 24.50 -0.60
N LEU A 589 -6.65 23.26 -0.98
CA LEU A 589 -6.04 22.06 -0.40
C LEU A 589 -4.59 21.87 -0.87
N TYR A 590 -4.35 21.89 -2.18
CA TYR A 590 -3.04 21.57 -2.76
C TYR A 590 -2.15 22.79 -2.99
N GLY A 591 -2.71 23.97 -3.27
CA GLY A 591 -1.95 25.21 -3.36
C GLY A 591 -1.55 25.75 -1.99
N VAL A 592 -2.54 26.18 -1.21
CA VAL A 592 -2.29 26.84 0.08
C VAL A 592 -1.80 25.85 1.14
N ALA A 593 -2.53 24.77 1.41
CA ALA A 593 -2.12 23.82 2.45
C ALA A 593 -0.90 22.96 2.00
N GLY A 594 -0.80 22.67 0.71
CA GLY A 594 0.34 21.99 0.09
C GLY A 594 1.65 22.80 0.06
N SER A 595 1.63 24.12 0.28
CA SER A 595 2.87 24.94 0.38
C SER A 595 3.43 25.10 1.80
N LEU A 596 2.66 24.76 2.84
CA LEU A 596 3.08 24.93 4.24
C LEU A 596 4.29 24.04 4.63
N PRO A 597 5.32 24.57 5.34
CA PRO A 597 6.49 23.79 5.75
C PRO A 597 6.16 22.63 6.70
N ASN A 598 5.18 22.82 7.59
CA ASN A 598 4.66 21.78 8.47
C ASN A 598 3.27 21.35 7.99
N LYS A 599 3.10 20.04 7.76
CA LYS A 599 1.87 19.45 7.23
C LYS A 599 0.87 19.05 8.31
N SER A 600 1.05 19.42 9.57
CA SER A 600 0.14 19.03 10.65
C SER A 600 -1.31 19.46 10.40
N VAL A 601 -1.53 20.65 9.83
CA VAL A 601 -2.88 21.14 9.48
C VAL A 601 -3.53 20.25 8.42
N VAL A 602 -2.77 19.84 7.41
CA VAL A 602 -3.25 18.91 6.36
C VAL A 602 -3.55 17.54 6.96
N VAL A 603 -2.73 17.07 7.90
CA VAL A 603 -2.97 15.81 8.62
C VAL A 603 -4.26 15.87 9.46
N ASP A 604 -4.49 16.97 10.17
CA ASP A 604 -5.70 17.15 10.98
C ASP A 604 -6.95 17.24 10.08
N LEU A 605 -6.87 17.96 8.96
CA LEU A 605 -7.94 18.01 7.96
C LEU A 605 -8.21 16.63 7.34
N ALA A 606 -7.17 15.89 6.97
CA ALA A 606 -7.31 14.54 6.42
C ALA A 606 -7.90 13.55 7.44
N ARG A 607 -7.53 13.64 8.72
CA ARG A 607 -8.13 12.84 9.79
C ARG A 607 -9.60 13.17 9.96
N GLY A 608 -9.94 14.45 10.04
CA GLY A 608 -11.34 14.88 10.12
C GLY A 608 -12.15 14.44 8.90
N PHE A 609 -11.58 14.50 7.69
CA PHE A 609 -12.20 13.97 6.47
C PHE A 609 -12.50 12.47 6.60
N LEU A 610 -11.54 11.67 7.09
CA LEU A 610 -11.76 10.24 7.32
C LEU A 610 -12.86 9.98 8.36
N ASP A 611 -12.90 10.75 9.45
CA ASP A 611 -13.97 10.64 10.45
C ASP A 611 -15.36 10.96 9.84
N LEU A 612 -15.43 11.93 8.92
CA LEU A 612 -16.67 12.27 8.22
C LEU A 612 -17.18 11.16 7.31
N LEU A 613 -16.30 10.33 6.72
CA LEU A 613 -16.72 9.20 5.89
C LEU A 613 -17.50 8.13 6.67
N TYR A 614 -17.34 8.10 8.00
CA TYR A 614 -18.06 7.19 8.90
C TYR A 614 -19.19 7.89 9.67
N LYS A 615 -19.52 9.14 9.31
CA LYS A 615 -20.61 9.88 9.93
C LYS A 615 -21.94 9.46 9.28
N ALA A 616 -22.67 8.61 9.98
CA ALA A 616 -24.03 8.20 9.62
C ALA A 616 -25.07 9.30 9.86
#